data_AF-A0A2N4YXV4-F1
#
_entry.id   AF-A0A2N4YXV4-F1
#
_cell.length_a   1.000
_cell.length_b   1.000
_cell.length_c   1.000
_cell.angle_alpha   90.00
_cell.angle_beta   90.00
_cell.angle_gamma   90.00
#
_symmetry.space_group_name_H-M   'P 1'
#
loop_
_entity.id
_entity.type
_entity.pdbx_description
1 polymer ?
#
loop_
_entity_poly.entity_id
_entity_poly.type
_entity_poly.pdbx_seq_one_letter_code
_entity_poly.pdbx_strand_id
1 'polypeptide(L)'
;AMTGAQTLQFLSQFTADYTLLGASGIAADGPSEALIDSGTVYRAMIQRAAKSIVVADHSKFDLTYPYHYAGWSGISRLITDQPLPDHLATVLGREKVVVARGHAAPEQQ
;
A
#
# COMPACT_ATOMS: atom_id res chain seq x y z
N ALA A 1 -9.56 9.39 -13.01
CA ALA A 1 -9.72 8.70 -11.71
C ALA A 1 -10.93 9.28 -10.99
N MET A 2 -11.64 8.50 -10.16
CA MET A 2 -12.63 9.03 -9.23
C MET A 2 -11.89 9.41 -7.94
N THR A 3 -11.65 10.70 -7.72
CA THR A 3 -10.98 11.25 -6.54
C THR A 3 -11.83 12.38 -5.94
N GLY A 4 -11.35 13.02 -4.86
CA GLY A 4 -12.03 14.17 -4.26
C GLY A 4 -13.19 13.81 -3.30
N ALA A 5 -13.86 14.84 -2.79
CA ALA A 5 -14.76 14.74 -1.64
C ALA A 5 -15.93 13.74 -1.83
N GLN A 6 -16.51 13.66 -3.02
CA GLN A 6 -17.59 12.72 -3.32
C GLN A 6 -17.12 11.25 -3.21
N THR A 7 -15.92 10.96 -3.69
CA THR A 7 -15.30 9.63 -3.56
C THR A 7 -15.09 9.26 -2.09
N LEU A 8 -14.58 10.20 -1.29
CA LEU A 8 -14.36 9.98 0.15
C LEU A 8 -15.68 9.76 0.89
N GLN A 9 -16.72 10.55 0.58
CA GLN A 9 -18.04 10.40 1.16
C GLN A 9 -18.69 9.06 0.78
N PHE A 10 -18.51 8.62 -0.46
CA PHE A 10 -18.95 7.30 -0.89
C PHE A 10 -18.24 6.19 -0.10
N LEU A 11 -16.90 6.19 -0.06
CA LEU A 11 -16.11 5.20 0.70
C LEU A 11 -16.45 5.17 2.19
N SER A 12 -16.84 6.32 2.76
CA SER A 12 -17.21 6.43 4.17
C SER A 12 -18.42 5.57 4.58
N GLN A 13 -19.22 5.12 3.62
CA GLN A 13 -20.42 4.31 3.84
C GLN A 13 -20.13 2.81 3.85
N PHE A 14 -18.89 2.41 3.59
CA PHE A 14 -18.48 1.00 3.52
C PHE A 14 -17.75 0.57 4.78
N THR A 15 -17.86 -0.72 5.09
CA THR A 15 -16.95 -1.45 5.96
C THR A 15 -16.50 -2.68 5.17
N ALA A 16 -15.20 -2.76 4.91
CA ALA A 16 -14.61 -3.82 4.12
C ALA A 16 -13.75 -4.73 5.00
N ASP A 17 -13.64 -6.01 4.63
CA ASP A 17 -12.68 -6.90 5.26
C ASP A 17 -11.25 -6.57 4.81
N TYR A 18 -11.08 -6.25 3.53
CA TYR A 18 -9.77 -6.01 2.91
C TYR A 18 -9.78 -4.79 2.01
N THR A 19 -8.64 -4.11 1.96
CA THR A 19 -8.31 -3.13 0.92
C THR A 19 -6.97 -3.46 0.27
N LEU A 20 -6.89 -3.28 -1.05
CA LEU A 20 -5.67 -3.46 -1.84
C LEU A 20 -5.27 -2.12 -2.43
N LEU A 21 -4.02 -1.73 -2.21
CA LEU A 21 -3.51 -0.40 -2.51
C LEU A 21 -2.19 -0.51 -3.27
N GLY A 22 -2.00 0.37 -4.25
CA GLY A 22 -0.70 0.57 -4.88
C GLY A 22 0.19 1.50 -4.07
N ALA A 23 1.42 1.66 -4.51
CA ALA A 23 2.30 2.72 -4.02
C ALA A 23 3.15 3.24 -5.18
N SER A 24 3.40 4.53 -5.19
CA SER A 24 4.43 5.12 -6.04
C SER A 24 5.83 4.82 -5.49
N GLY A 25 5.98 4.75 -4.17
CA GLY A 25 7.21 4.36 -3.51
C GLY A 25 6.95 3.75 -2.13
N ILE A 26 7.84 2.87 -1.69
CA ILE A 26 7.83 2.31 -0.34
C ILE A 26 9.19 2.55 0.32
N ALA A 27 9.16 3.07 1.53
CA ALA A 27 10.37 3.36 2.31
C ALA A 27 10.19 2.91 3.77
N ALA A 28 11.17 3.18 4.62
CA ALA A 28 11.14 2.76 6.03
C ALA A 28 9.97 3.36 6.84
N ASP A 29 9.44 4.51 6.44
CA ASP A 29 8.34 5.18 7.13
C ASP A 29 6.95 4.76 6.63
N GLY A 30 6.86 4.12 5.46
CA GLY A 30 5.61 3.58 4.93
C GLY A 30 5.52 3.67 3.42
N PRO A 31 4.37 3.27 2.84
CA PRO A 31 4.06 3.54 1.45
C PRO A 31 3.70 5.01 1.21
N SER A 32 4.09 5.50 0.04
CA SER A 32 3.86 6.86 -0.43
C SER A 32 3.30 6.89 -1.85
N GLU A 33 2.59 7.96 -2.19
CA GLU A 33 1.93 8.16 -3.47
C GLU A 33 2.34 9.51 -4.08
N ALA A 34 2.59 9.53 -5.40
CA ALA A 34 2.95 10.73 -6.15
C ALA A 34 1.75 11.66 -6.30
N LEU A 35 0.55 11.09 -6.47
CA LEU A 35 -0.70 11.82 -6.64
C LEU A 35 -1.45 11.95 -5.30
N ILE A 36 -1.40 13.13 -4.69
CA ILE A 36 -2.04 13.43 -3.39
C ILE A 36 -3.52 13.00 -3.37
N ASP A 37 -4.25 13.20 -4.46
CA ASP A 37 -5.65 12.81 -4.58
C ASP A 37 -5.86 11.30 -4.46
N SER A 38 -5.03 10.50 -5.13
CA SER A 38 -5.05 9.04 -5.03
C SER A 38 -4.64 8.58 -3.63
N GLY A 39 -3.58 9.17 -3.08
CA GLY A 39 -3.13 8.87 -1.73
C GLY A 39 -4.19 9.17 -0.67
N THR A 40 -4.96 10.25 -0.84
CA THR A 40 -6.08 10.59 0.05
C THR A 40 -7.19 9.55 0.00
N VAL A 41 -7.49 9.03 -1.20
CA VAL A 41 -8.43 7.91 -1.37
C VAL A 41 -7.90 6.65 -0.69
N TYR A 42 -6.61 6.31 -0.86
CA TYR A 42 -6.00 5.14 -0.23
C TYR A 42 -6.08 5.22 1.30
N ARG A 43 -5.80 6.38 1.88
CA ARG A 43 -5.92 6.60 3.32
C ARG A 43 -7.36 6.38 3.82
N ALA A 44 -8.36 6.86 3.08
CA ALA A 44 -9.76 6.62 3.43
C ALA A 44 -10.14 5.13 3.31
N MET A 45 -9.62 4.43 2.30
CA MET A 45 -9.83 2.99 2.16
C MET A 45 -9.23 2.20 3.34
N ILE A 46 -8.04 2.58 3.82
CA ILE A 46 -7.43 1.97 5.01
C ILE A 46 -8.32 2.14 6.24
N GLN A 47 -8.89 3.34 6.44
CA GLN A 47 -9.79 3.61 7.57
C GLN A 47 -11.10 2.81 7.55
N ARG A 48 -11.47 2.26 6.39
CA ARG A 48 -12.73 1.53 6.19
C ARG A 48 -12.53 0.03 6.02
N ALA A 49 -11.29 -0.46 6.12
CA ALA A 49 -10.96 -1.87 5.97
C ALA A 49 -10.39 -2.47 7.26
N ALA A 50 -10.77 -3.71 7.59
CA ALA A 50 -10.18 -4.44 8.71
C ALA A 50 -8.70 -4.83 8.45
N LYS A 51 -8.33 -5.04 7.18
CA LYS A 51 -6.98 -5.36 6.73
C LYS A 51 -6.61 -4.56 5.48
N SER A 52 -5.38 -4.07 5.46
CA SER A 52 -4.80 -3.28 4.37
C SER A 52 -3.61 -3.99 3.76
N ILE A 53 -3.60 -4.06 2.43
CA ILE A 53 -2.59 -4.78 1.66
C ILE A 53 -1.99 -3.79 0.65
N VAL A 54 -0.68 -3.62 0.69
CA VAL A 54 0.05 -2.87 -0.33
C VAL A 54 0.61 -3.86 -1.35
N VAL A 55 0.46 -3.52 -2.63
CA VAL A 55 1.06 -4.25 -3.75
C VAL A 55 2.01 -3.29 -4.46
N ALA A 56 3.30 -3.62 -4.47
CA ALA A 56 4.33 -2.81 -5.07
C ALA A 56 5.49 -3.70 -5.54
N ASP A 57 5.93 -3.52 -6.79
CA ASP A 57 7.13 -4.18 -7.29
C ASP A 57 8.40 -3.56 -6.69
N HIS A 58 9.51 -4.25 -6.89
CA HIS A 58 10.82 -3.87 -6.38
C HIS A 58 11.34 -2.53 -6.92
N SER A 59 10.83 -2.03 -8.05
CA SER A 59 11.19 -0.71 -8.57
C SER A 59 10.69 0.42 -7.67
N LYS A 60 9.79 0.12 -6.72
CA LYS A 60 9.23 1.08 -5.74
C LYS A 60 10.03 1.16 -4.44
N PHE A 61 11.00 0.26 -4.24
CA PHE A 61 11.77 0.21 -3.00
C PHE A 61 12.65 1.44 -2.84
N ASP A 62 12.72 1.96 -1.61
CA ASP A 62 13.52 3.13 -1.23
C ASP A 62 13.19 4.41 -1.98
N LEU A 63 11.98 4.46 -2.55
CA LEU A 63 11.41 5.66 -3.13
C LEU A 63 10.42 6.29 -2.17
N THR A 64 10.51 7.61 -2.06
CA THR A 64 9.59 8.42 -1.25
C THR A 64 8.94 9.47 -2.14
N TYR A 65 7.62 9.58 -2.03
CA TYR A 65 6.80 10.52 -2.77
C TYR A 65 6.04 11.45 -1.82
N PRO A 66 5.52 12.59 -2.31
CA PRO A 66 5.03 13.68 -1.46
C PRO A 66 3.91 13.30 -0.47
N TYR A 67 3.13 12.24 -0.74
CA TYR A 67 2.02 11.85 0.12
C TYR A 67 2.23 10.48 0.76
N HIS A 68 2.64 10.45 2.02
CA HIS A 68 2.67 9.25 2.85
C HIS A 68 1.25 8.96 3.37
N TYR A 69 0.56 8.03 2.71
CA TYR A 69 -0.84 7.76 3.02
C TYR A 69 -1.04 6.84 4.23
N ALA A 70 0.01 6.12 4.65
CA ALA A 70 0.01 5.27 5.83
C ALA A 70 1.45 5.03 6.35
N GLY A 71 1.55 4.71 7.64
CA GLY A 71 2.74 4.04 8.19
C GLY A 71 2.57 2.52 8.16
N TRP A 72 3.66 1.78 8.28
CA TRP A 72 3.65 0.31 8.24
C TRP A 72 2.80 -0.34 9.34
N SER A 73 2.65 0.30 10.50
CA SER A 73 1.74 -0.17 11.57
C SER A 73 0.26 -0.20 11.15
N GLY A 74 -0.10 0.57 10.13
CA GLY A 74 -1.43 0.58 9.51
C GLY A 74 -1.56 -0.36 8.30
N ILE A 75 -0.52 -1.13 7.96
CA ILE A 75 -0.47 -2.06 6.82
C ILE A 75 -0.35 -3.49 7.34
N SER A 76 -1.22 -4.39 6.87
CA SER A 76 -1.19 -5.80 7.30
C SER A 76 -0.25 -6.65 6.44
N ARG A 77 -0.12 -6.33 5.15
CA ARG A 77 0.64 -7.14 4.20
C ARG A 77 1.27 -6.28 3.10
N LEU A 78 2.48 -6.65 2.69
CA LEU A 78 3.11 -6.20 1.46
C LEU A 78 3.23 -7.38 0.49
N ILE A 79 2.81 -7.18 -0.76
CA ILE A 79 3.02 -8.11 -1.87
C ILE A 79 3.99 -7.49 -2.86
N THR A 80 5.06 -8.20 -3.18
CA THR A 80 6.12 -7.72 -4.08
C THR A 80 6.73 -8.86 -4.89
N ASP A 81 7.43 -8.55 -5.98
CA ASP A 81 7.99 -9.51 -6.95
C ASP A 81 9.43 -9.95 -6.60
N GLN A 82 10.17 -9.17 -5.81
CA GLN A 82 11.54 -9.51 -5.35
C GLN A 82 11.64 -9.52 -3.82
N PRO A 83 12.67 -10.15 -3.23
CA PRO A 83 12.99 -10.00 -1.81
C PRO A 83 13.21 -8.53 -1.42
N LEU A 84 12.81 -8.18 -0.20
CA LEU A 84 13.07 -6.85 0.34
C LEU A 84 14.57 -6.66 0.66
N PRO A 85 15.11 -5.45 0.47
CA PRO A 85 16.34 -5.03 1.11
C PRO A 85 16.30 -5.23 2.63
N ASP A 86 17.44 -5.53 3.24
CA ASP A 86 17.54 -5.91 4.67
C ASP A 86 16.94 -4.86 5.62
N HIS A 87 17.12 -3.57 5.33
CA HIS A 87 16.59 -2.50 6.18
C HIS A 87 15.06 -2.43 6.10
N LEU A 88 14.46 -2.62 4.93
CA LEU A 88 13.00 -2.71 4.78
C LEU A 88 12.48 -3.98 5.46
N ALA A 89 13.12 -5.12 5.25
CA ALA A 89 12.74 -6.37 5.90
C ALA A 89 12.75 -6.24 7.44
N THR A 90 13.76 -5.56 8.00
CA THR A 90 13.88 -5.28 9.43
C THR A 90 12.72 -4.44 9.95
N VAL A 91 12.40 -3.34 9.25
CA VAL A 91 11.29 -2.46 9.62
C VAL A 91 9.95 -3.20 9.54
N LEU A 92 9.66 -3.84 8.41
CA LEU A 92 8.39 -4.54 8.22
C LEU A 92 8.22 -5.71 9.19
N GLY A 93 9.31 -6.41 9.53
CA GLY A 93 9.30 -7.44 10.57
C GLY A 93 8.93 -6.88 11.95
N ARG A 94 9.49 -5.72 12.33
CA ARG A 94 9.16 -5.04 13.59
C ARG A 94 7.69 -4.63 13.65
N GLU A 95 7.17 -4.09 12.54
CA GLU A 95 5.77 -3.65 12.41
C GLU A 95 4.80 -4.81 12.15
N LYS A 96 5.30 -6.07 12.12
CA LYS A 96 4.54 -7.30 11.91
C LYS A 96 3.77 -7.33 10.57
N VAL A 97 4.32 -6.65 9.56
CA VAL A 97 3.79 -6.69 8.19
C VAL A 97 4.16 -8.03 7.57
N VAL A 98 3.17 -8.77 7.08
CA VAL A 98 3.45 -10.02 6.37
C VAL A 98 3.93 -9.69 4.96
N VAL A 99 5.08 -10.23 4.56
CA VAL A 99 5.61 -10.05 3.19
C VAL A 99 5.33 -11.31 2.39
N ALA A 100 4.66 -11.17 1.25
CA ALA A 100 4.38 -12.26 0.32
C ALA A 100 4.98 -11.97 -1.05
N ARG A 101 5.49 -13.01 -1.72
CA ARG A 101 5.96 -12.91 -3.10
C ARG A 101 4.78 -13.02 -4.06
N GLY A 102 4.60 -12.04 -4.93
CA GLY A 102 3.69 -12.16 -6.07
C GLY A 102 4.28 -13.13 -7.09
N HIS A 103 3.51 -14.13 -7.53
CA HIS A 103 3.82 -14.86 -8.75
C HIS A 103 3.21 -14.11 -9.93
N ALA A 104 4.00 -13.84 -10.98
CA ALA A 104 3.42 -13.44 -12.26
C ALA A 104 2.48 -14.55 -12.73
N ALA A 105 1.26 -14.19 -13.17
CA ALA A 105 0.44 -15.13 -13.93
C ALA A 105 1.24 -15.54 -15.17
N PRO A 106 1.25 -16.83 -15.57
CA PRO A 106 1.93 -17.23 -16.80
C PRO A 106 1.34 -16.41 -17.96
N GLU A 107 2.19 -15.70 -18.69
CA GLU A 107 1.80 -15.04 -19.94
C GLU A 107 1.19 -16.11 -20.84
N GLN A 108 -0.09 -15.96 -21.16
CA GLN A 108 -0.72 -16.80 -22.18
C GLN A 108 -0.08 -16.42 -23.51
N GLN A 109 0.62 -17.42 -24.06
CA GLN A 109 1.36 -17.38 -25.32
C GLN A 109 0.43 -17.17 -26.51
#